data_AF-A0A517YDK1-F1
#
_entry.id   AF-A0A517YDK1-F1
#
_cell.length_a   1.000
_cell.length_b   1.000
_cell.length_c   1.000
_cell.angle_alpha   90.00
_cell.angle_beta   90.00
_cell.angle_gamma   90.00
#
_symmetry.space_group_name_H-M   'P 1'
#
loop_
_entity.id
_entity.type
_entity.pdbx_description
1 polymer ?
#
loop_
_entity_poly.entity_id
_entity_poly.type
_entity_poly.pdbx_seq_one_letter_code
_entity_poly.pdbx_strand_id
1 'polypeptide(L)'
;MKRFFAVTALAVVGIVSQLGLQSIQAAEGDKPGAALHGFRFEFPCKDPMPENPKEGADGPSGLVTGDPKTTDNFTVKKEFGGEKGKRYQVTLRFRGVVEPMMYKGGKQVGEYFYIGGEKNNGTYNIYQISVSSPESHYFLNRQDKVGHKIFTIDYTQTIEIDGGATITLHGDGQNGRMITNFKKLVVPDVAPAPKPFNGQFIQVDVVEVK
;
A
#
# COMPACT_ATOMS: atom_id res chain seq x y z
N MET A 1 50.45 -46.67 -37.30
CA MET A 1 49.76 -45.43 -37.71
C MET A 1 48.41 -45.36 -37.02
N LYS A 2 48.22 -44.41 -36.11
CA LYS A 2 46.97 -43.66 -35.83
C LYS A 2 47.24 -42.78 -34.61
N ARG A 3 47.43 -41.47 -34.86
CA ARG A 3 47.50 -40.44 -33.83
C ARG A 3 46.07 -40.08 -33.44
N PHE A 4 45.75 -40.11 -32.15
CA PHE A 4 44.54 -39.50 -31.62
C PHE A 4 44.92 -38.19 -30.94
N PHE A 5 44.39 -37.08 -31.46
CA PHE A 5 44.38 -35.78 -30.80
C PHE A 5 43.18 -35.76 -29.83
N ALA A 6 43.40 -35.36 -28.58
CA ALA A 6 42.34 -34.95 -27.68
C ALA A 6 42.43 -33.43 -27.49
N VAL A 7 41.36 -32.75 -27.90
CA VAL A 7 41.17 -31.30 -27.79
C VAL A 7 40.65 -30.99 -26.38
N THR A 8 41.37 -30.16 -25.63
CA THR A 8 40.90 -29.62 -24.35
C THR A 8 39.91 -28.49 -24.62
N ALA A 9 38.64 -28.68 -24.25
CA ALA A 9 37.66 -27.60 -24.24
C ALA A 9 37.84 -26.74 -22.99
N LEU A 10 38.20 -25.47 -23.15
CA LEU A 10 38.09 -24.45 -22.10
C LEU A 10 36.61 -24.07 -21.95
N ALA A 11 36.01 -24.38 -20.80
CA ALA A 11 34.76 -23.77 -20.38
C ALA A 11 35.08 -22.40 -19.77
N VAL A 12 34.74 -21.31 -20.47
CA VAL A 12 34.72 -19.96 -19.91
C VAL A 12 33.43 -19.82 -19.10
N VAL A 13 33.52 -20.02 -17.78
CA VAL A 13 32.44 -19.63 -16.87
C VAL A 13 32.50 -18.11 -16.73
N GLY A 14 31.60 -17.42 -17.41
CA GLY A 14 31.38 -15.99 -17.21
C GLY A 14 30.81 -15.76 -15.81
N ILE A 15 31.65 -15.28 -14.89
CA ILE A 15 31.21 -14.75 -13.60
C ILE A 15 30.52 -13.41 -13.88
N VAL A 16 29.19 -13.44 -14.03
CA VAL A 16 28.38 -12.22 -13.93
C VAL A 16 28.37 -11.85 -12.45
N SER A 17 29.10 -10.79 -12.10
CA SER A 17 29.27 -10.32 -10.72
C SER A 17 27.91 -9.93 -10.11
N GLN A 18 27.43 -10.71 -9.14
CA GLN A 18 26.24 -10.42 -8.32
C GLN A 18 26.31 -9.07 -7.57
N LEU A 19 27.51 -8.49 -7.46
CA LEU A 19 27.75 -7.19 -6.84
C LEU A 19 27.08 -6.01 -7.58
N GLY A 20 26.87 -6.11 -8.91
CA GLY A 20 26.30 -5.03 -9.71
C GLY A 20 24.78 -4.85 -9.59
N LEU A 21 24.04 -5.93 -9.31
CA LEU A 21 22.58 -5.84 -9.11
C LEU A 21 22.22 -5.28 -7.74
N GLN A 22 22.96 -5.63 -6.69
CA GLN A 22 22.70 -5.13 -5.33
C GLN A 22 22.91 -3.62 -5.21
N SER A 23 23.92 -3.06 -5.89
CA SER A 23 24.21 -1.62 -5.85
C SER A 23 23.14 -0.76 -6.54
N ILE A 24 22.51 -1.26 -7.61
CA ILE A 24 21.47 -0.51 -8.33
C ILE A 24 20.17 -0.48 -7.52
N GLN A 25 19.82 -1.61 -6.89
CA GLN A 25 18.60 -1.74 -6.09
C GLN A 25 18.67 -0.96 -4.77
N ALA A 26 19.86 -0.84 -4.18
CA ALA A 26 20.11 0.06 -3.05
C ALA A 26 19.99 1.54 -3.46
N ALA A 27 20.60 1.93 -4.60
CA ALA A 27 20.58 3.31 -5.09
C ALA A 27 19.19 3.81 -5.53
N GLU A 28 18.28 2.91 -5.94
CA GLU A 28 16.88 3.28 -6.18
C GLU A 28 16.08 3.51 -4.90
N GLY A 29 16.36 2.76 -3.83
CA GLY A 29 15.72 2.93 -2.52
C GLY A 29 16.05 4.27 -1.85
N ASP A 30 17.20 4.84 -2.16
CA ASP A 30 17.67 6.12 -1.60
C ASP A 30 17.03 7.36 -2.26
N LYS A 31 16.29 7.19 -3.36
CA LYS A 31 15.59 8.31 -4.02
C LYS A 31 14.37 8.75 -3.18
N PRO A 32 14.18 10.06 -2.94
CA PRO A 32 12.96 10.58 -2.32
C PRO A 32 11.70 10.00 -2.96
N GLY A 33 10.80 9.47 -2.15
CA GLY A 33 9.53 8.89 -2.60
C GLY A 33 9.59 7.46 -3.15
N ALA A 34 10.76 6.92 -3.52
CA ALA A 34 10.85 5.56 -4.08
C ALA A 34 10.27 4.50 -3.14
N ALA A 35 10.45 4.67 -1.83
CA ALA A 35 9.87 3.79 -0.82
C ALA A 35 8.33 3.74 -0.85
N LEU A 36 7.65 4.81 -1.27
CA LEU A 36 6.19 4.88 -1.28
C LEU A 36 5.56 4.46 -2.61
N HIS A 37 6.27 4.69 -3.73
CA HIS A 37 5.71 4.49 -5.05
C HIS A 37 5.37 3.01 -5.30
N GLY A 38 4.12 2.75 -5.67
CA GLY A 38 3.57 1.41 -5.89
C GLY A 38 3.23 0.63 -4.62
N PHE A 39 3.33 1.22 -3.42
CA PHE A 39 2.91 0.53 -2.20
C PHE A 39 1.40 0.26 -2.22
N ARG A 40 1.00 -0.90 -1.70
CA ARG A 40 -0.41 -1.29 -1.62
C ARG A 40 -0.78 -1.64 -0.18
N PHE A 41 -1.80 -0.96 0.32
CA PHE A 41 -2.57 -1.45 1.45
C PHE A 41 -3.56 -2.47 0.94
N GLU A 42 -3.53 -3.70 1.42
CA GLU A 42 -4.44 -4.75 0.97
C GLU A 42 -5.11 -5.43 2.16
N PHE A 43 -6.44 -5.48 2.09
CA PHE A 43 -7.29 -6.32 2.92
C PHE A 43 -7.95 -7.32 1.98
N PRO A 44 -7.29 -8.44 1.65
CA PRO A 44 -7.90 -9.47 0.82
C PRO A 44 -9.03 -10.16 1.59
N CYS A 45 -10.08 -10.60 0.89
CA CYS A 45 -11.01 -11.56 1.47
C CYS A 45 -10.34 -12.93 1.59
N LYS A 46 -10.61 -13.64 2.69
CA LYS A 46 -10.11 -15.01 2.90
C LYS A 46 -10.68 -15.98 1.87
N ASP A 47 -11.96 -15.86 1.59
CA ASP A 47 -12.67 -16.73 0.66
C ASP A 47 -12.64 -16.12 -0.76
N PRO A 48 -12.65 -16.95 -1.82
CA PRO A 48 -12.72 -16.46 -3.19
C PRO A 48 -13.96 -15.59 -3.44
N MET A 49 -13.84 -14.61 -4.34
CA MET A 49 -14.97 -13.79 -4.76
C MET A 49 -16.05 -14.69 -5.39
N PRO A 50 -17.30 -14.68 -4.90
CA PRO A 50 -18.39 -15.41 -5.54
C PRO A 50 -18.64 -14.93 -6.97
N GLU A 51 -19.12 -15.82 -7.84
CA GLU A 51 -19.51 -15.43 -9.20
C GLU A 51 -20.61 -14.37 -9.20
N ASN A 52 -21.58 -14.50 -8.29
CA ASN A 52 -22.68 -13.55 -8.09
C ASN A 52 -22.71 -13.08 -6.63
N PRO A 53 -21.86 -12.12 -6.22
CA PRO A 53 -21.86 -11.61 -4.85
C PRO A 53 -23.20 -10.95 -4.51
N LYS A 54 -23.69 -11.16 -3.29
CA LYS A 54 -24.88 -10.47 -2.79
C LYS A 54 -24.56 -9.00 -2.53
N GLU A 55 -25.51 -8.11 -2.80
CA GLU A 55 -25.40 -6.70 -2.41
C GLU A 55 -25.23 -6.56 -0.88
N GLY A 56 -24.21 -5.80 -0.46
CA GLY A 56 -23.86 -5.64 0.95
C GLY A 56 -23.29 -6.93 1.57
N ALA A 57 -22.57 -7.74 0.78
CA ALA A 57 -21.91 -8.91 1.32
C ALA A 57 -20.65 -8.52 2.12
N ASP A 58 -20.56 -9.04 3.34
CA ASP A 58 -19.37 -9.03 4.18
C ASP A 58 -18.59 -10.34 4.08
N GLY A 59 -17.29 -10.27 4.26
CA GLY A 59 -16.40 -11.43 4.23
C GLY A 59 -15.35 -11.37 5.34
N PRO A 60 -14.85 -12.53 5.80
CA PRO A 60 -13.68 -12.57 6.67
C PRO A 60 -12.46 -12.01 5.95
N SER A 61 -11.67 -11.20 6.66
CA SER A 61 -10.37 -10.75 6.19
C SER A 61 -9.38 -11.92 6.11
N GLY A 62 -8.62 -11.95 5.01
CA GLY A 62 -7.55 -12.91 4.79
C GLY A 62 -6.30 -12.65 5.65
N LEU A 63 -6.23 -11.50 6.33
CA LEU A 63 -5.14 -11.18 7.24
C LEU A 63 -5.29 -11.80 8.64
N VAL A 64 -6.51 -12.21 9.00
CA VAL A 64 -6.81 -12.75 10.34
C VAL A 64 -6.05 -14.06 10.56
N THR A 65 -5.13 -14.05 11.52
CA THR A 65 -4.35 -15.23 11.94
C THR A 65 -4.70 -15.72 13.35
N GLY A 66 -5.50 -14.96 14.10
CA GLY A 66 -5.89 -15.28 15.47
C GLY A 66 -7.15 -14.50 15.88
N ASP A 67 -7.09 -13.77 16.99
CA ASP A 67 -8.19 -12.91 17.41
C ASP A 67 -8.46 -11.83 16.34
N PRO A 68 -9.65 -11.81 15.72
CA PRO A 68 -10.02 -10.84 14.69
C PRO A 68 -9.80 -9.37 15.08
N LYS A 69 -9.88 -9.04 16.38
CA LYS A 69 -9.71 -7.66 16.87
C LYS A 69 -8.25 -7.20 16.97
N THR A 70 -7.30 -8.14 16.93
CA THR A 70 -5.88 -7.86 17.16
C THR A 70 -4.97 -8.39 16.07
N THR A 71 -5.49 -9.22 15.16
CA THR A 71 -4.70 -9.85 14.08
C THR A 71 -5.13 -9.44 12.67
N ASP A 72 -6.22 -8.69 12.52
CA ASP A 72 -6.60 -8.10 11.22
C ASP A 72 -5.88 -6.77 10.98
N ASN A 73 -4.56 -6.79 10.96
CA ASN A 73 -3.76 -5.59 10.74
C ASN A 73 -2.38 -5.94 10.17
N PHE A 74 -1.71 -4.92 9.67
CA PHE A 74 -0.30 -5.00 9.30
C PHE A 74 0.37 -3.66 9.54
N THR A 75 1.68 -3.71 9.74
CA THR A 75 2.52 -2.51 9.84
C THR A 75 3.79 -2.72 9.02
N VAL A 76 4.05 -1.81 8.09
CA VAL A 76 5.27 -1.79 7.30
C VAL A 76 5.99 -0.48 7.57
N LYS A 77 7.26 -0.56 7.94
CA LYS A 77 8.13 0.61 8.09
C LYS A 77 9.04 0.71 6.88
N LYS A 78 9.20 1.92 6.36
CA LYS A 78 10.12 2.24 5.27
C LYS A 78 10.89 3.50 5.62
N GLU A 79 12.12 3.58 5.17
CA GLU A 79 12.90 4.82 5.28
C GLU A 79 12.64 5.68 4.04
N PHE A 80 12.45 6.98 4.26
CA PHE A 80 12.31 7.94 3.17
C PHE A 80 13.70 8.36 2.68
N GLY A 81 13.96 8.13 1.39
CA GLY A 81 15.19 8.57 0.74
C GLY A 81 15.35 10.10 0.69
N GLY A 82 16.48 10.56 0.18
CA GLY A 82 16.84 11.97 0.12
C GLY A 82 17.86 12.44 1.14
N GLU A 83 18.24 13.71 1.05
CA GLU A 83 19.19 14.33 1.94
C GLU A 83 18.60 14.44 3.36
N LYS A 84 19.30 13.86 4.34
CA LYS A 84 18.80 13.80 5.72
C LYS A 84 18.49 15.20 6.27
N GLY A 85 17.26 15.39 6.75
CA GLY A 85 16.79 16.67 7.32
C GLY A 85 16.35 17.72 6.29
N LYS A 86 16.54 17.47 4.97
CA LYS A 86 15.91 18.28 3.94
C LYS A 86 14.43 17.95 3.87
N ARG A 87 13.57 18.98 3.90
CA ARG A 87 12.12 18.82 3.72
C ARG A 87 11.76 18.66 2.26
N TYR A 88 10.95 17.66 1.96
CA TYR A 88 10.38 17.44 0.63
C TYR A 88 8.86 17.58 0.65
N GLN A 89 8.31 18.14 -0.42
CA GLN A 89 6.87 18.07 -0.69
C GLN A 89 6.62 16.89 -1.63
N VAL A 90 5.89 15.89 -1.14
CA VAL A 90 5.63 14.64 -1.85
C VAL A 90 4.17 14.57 -2.23
N THR A 91 3.86 14.68 -3.52
CA THR A 91 2.51 14.48 -4.04
C THR A 91 2.29 12.99 -4.30
N LEU A 92 1.32 12.43 -3.58
CA LEU A 92 0.90 11.03 -3.68
C LEU A 92 -0.43 10.95 -4.40
N ARG A 93 -0.63 9.90 -5.20
CA ARG A 93 -1.92 9.50 -5.75
C ARG A 93 -2.39 8.24 -5.02
N PHE A 94 -3.64 8.27 -4.58
CA PHE A 94 -4.31 7.17 -3.89
C PHE A 94 -5.42 6.62 -4.78
N ARG A 95 -5.33 5.34 -5.13
CA ARG A 95 -6.27 4.65 -6.02
C ARG A 95 -6.72 3.35 -5.39
N GLY A 96 -8.01 3.09 -5.28
CA GLY A 96 -8.45 1.94 -4.49
C GLY A 96 -9.95 1.66 -4.48
N VAL A 97 -10.30 0.54 -3.83
CA VAL A 97 -11.68 0.20 -3.44
C VAL A 97 -11.69 0.07 -1.93
N VAL A 98 -12.50 0.88 -1.25
CA VAL A 98 -12.52 1.00 0.20
C VAL A 98 -13.95 1.07 0.73
N GLU A 99 -14.10 0.80 2.02
CA GLU A 99 -15.29 1.13 2.80
C GLU A 99 -15.12 2.45 3.57
N PRO A 100 -16.23 3.12 3.95
CA PRO A 100 -16.18 4.45 4.54
C PRO A 100 -15.71 4.40 6.00
N MET A 101 -14.78 5.29 6.38
CA MET A 101 -14.36 5.43 7.76
C MET A 101 -14.51 6.87 8.27
N MET A 102 -14.84 7.02 9.55
CA MET A 102 -14.96 8.32 10.21
C MET A 102 -13.77 8.58 11.13
N TYR A 103 -13.29 9.82 11.10
CA TYR A 103 -12.20 10.31 11.93
C TYR A 103 -12.61 11.62 12.61
N LYS A 104 -12.00 11.93 13.75
CA LYS A 104 -12.25 13.16 14.53
C LYS A 104 -10.96 13.72 15.11
N GLY A 105 -11.03 14.98 15.55
CA GLY A 105 -9.90 15.63 16.23
C GLY A 105 -8.71 15.98 15.32
N GLY A 106 -8.90 15.92 14.00
CA GLY A 106 -7.91 16.31 13.00
C GLY A 106 -8.53 17.23 11.94
N LYS A 107 -7.92 17.26 10.75
CA LYS A 107 -8.35 18.14 9.64
C LYS A 107 -8.67 17.33 8.40
N GLN A 108 -9.90 17.47 7.90
CA GLN A 108 -10.26 16.98 6.58
C GLN A 108 -9.61 17.83 5.48
N VAL A 109 -9.10 17.17 4.45
CA VAL A 109 -8.63 17.81 3.22
C VAL A 109 -9.23 17.05 2.04
N GLY A 110 -9.97 17.76 1.19
CA GLY A 110 -10.74 17.12 0.12
C GLY A 110 -11.81 16.16 0.67
N GLU A 111 -12.15 15.14 -0.11
CA GLU A 111 -13.23 14.21 0.22
C GLU A 111 -12.78 13.09 1.17
N TYR A 112 -11.61 12.49 0.89
CA TYR A 112 -11.19 11.21 1.48
C TYR A 112 -9.97 11.31 2.42
N PHE A 113 -9.24 12.41 2.41
CA PHE A 113 -7.99 12.55 3.16
C PHE A 113 -8.21 13.25 4.50
N TYR A 114 -7.55 12.77 5.55
CA TYR A 114 -7.68 13.34 6.89
C TYR A 114 -6.31 13.41 7.56
N ILE A 115 -5.94 14.60 8.05
CA ILE A 115 -4.67 14.88 8.71
C ILE A 115 -4.85 14.78 10.23
N GLY A 116 -4.01 13.99 10.89
CA GLY A 116 -4.01 13.82 12.34
C GLY A 116 -5.29 13.19 12.86
N GLY A 117 -5.61 13.49 14.12
CA GLY A 117 -6.82 12.99 14.78
C GLY A 117 -6.80 11.48 15.06
N GLU A 118 -7.99 10.93 15.26
CA GLU A 118 -8.18 9.53 15.64
C GLU A 118 -9.43 8.92 15.01
N LYS A 119 -9.51 7.58 15.04
CA LYS A 119 -10.68 6.83 14.58
C LYS A 119 -11.93 7.19 15.40
N ASN A 120 -13.06 7.30 14.72
CA ASN A 120 -14.36 7.60 15.33
C ASN A 120 -15.42 6.51 15.05
N ASN A 121 -14.99 5.32 14.64
CA ASN A 121 -15.85 4.16 14.43
C ASN A 121 -15.03 2.86 14.63
N GLY A 122 -15.64 1.82 15.20
CA GLY A 122 -14.97 0.56 15.52
C GLY A 122 -15.16 -0.56 14.49
N THR A 123 -15.79 -0.28 13.35
CA THR A 123 -16.24 -1.32 12.41
C THR A 123 -15.43 -1.36 11.12
N TYR A 124 -14.95 -0.22 10.62
CA TYR A 124 -14.45 -0.12 9.24
C TYR A 124 -12.93 -0.07 9.15
N ASN A 125 -12.37 -0.60 8.07
CA ASN A 125 -10.95 -0.65 7.77
C ASN A 125 -10.32 0.75 7.82
N ILE A 126 -9.14 0.82 8.43
CA ILE A 126 -8.30 2.00 8.56
C ILE A 126 -7.08 1.83 7.67
N TYR A 127 -6.76 2.90 6.94
CA TYR A 127 -5.57 3.00 6.10
C TYR A 127 -4.80 4.24 6.56
N GLN A 128 -3.62 4.04 7.14
CA GLN A 128 -2.85 5.11 7.77
C GLN A 128 -1.42 5.18 7.23
N ILE A 129 -0.98 6.40 6.95
CA ILE A 129 0.42 6.75 6.73
C ILE A 129 0.87 7.62 7.90
N SER A 130 1.95 7.26 8.57
CA SER A 130 2.62 8.09 9.57
C SER A 130 4.04 8.42 9.12
N VAL A 131 4.47 9.64 9.38
CA VAL A 131 5.80 10.16 9.05
C VAL A 131 6.46 10.62 10.36
N SER A 132 7.72 10.24 10.58
CA SER A 132 8.43 10.58 11.81
C SER A 132 8.99 12.01 11.82
N SER A 133 9.21 12.64 10.65
CA SER A 133 9.71 14.01 10.54
C SER A 133 9.25 14.67 9.23
N PRO A 134 8.57 15.83 9.28
CA PRO A 134 7.89 16.35 10.47
C PRO A 134 6.86 15.32 10.97
N GLU A 135 6.77 15.16 12.30
CA GLU A 135 5.87 14.16 12.89
C GLU A 135 4.42 14.44 12.48
N SER A 136 3.81 13.45 11.82
CA SER A 136 2.45 13.56 11.30
C SER A 136 1.86 12.19 10.97
N HIS A 137 0.53 12.13 10.88
CA HIS A 137 -0.16 10.97 10.33
C HIS A 137 -1.41 11.35 9.56
N TYR A 138 -1.83 10.45 8.68
CA TYR A 138 -2.87 10.68 7.69
C TYR A 138 -3.74 9.44 7.53
N PHE A 139 -5.05 9.65 7.38
CA PHE A 139 -6.00 8.61 7.02
C PHE A 139 -6.53 8.79 5.60
N LEU A 140 -6.76 7.69 4.89
CA LEU A 140 -6.90 7.70 3.43
C LEU A 140 -8.33 7.42 2.89
N ASN A 141 -9.27 7.02 3.74
CA ASN A 141 -10.64 6.61 3.35
C ASN A 141 -11.75 7.33 4.14
N ARG A 142 -11.50 8.59 4.52
CA ARG A 142 -12.44 9.38 5.32
C ARG A 142 -13.78 9.62 4.60
N GLN A 143 -14.86 9.60 5.35
CA GLN A 143 -16.22 10.04 4.96
C GLN A 143 -16.94 10.74 6.13
N ASP A 144 -17.93 11.59 5.84
CA ASP A 144 -18.77 12.28 6.86
C ASP A 144 -19.65 11.32 7.65
N LYS A 145 -20.05 10.23 6.97
CA LYS A 145 -20.92 9.20 7.50
C LYS A 145 -20.40 7.85 7.05
N VAL A 146 -20.50 6.89 7.95
CA VAL A 146 -20.32 5.48 7.61
C VAL A 146 -21.61 4.88 7.05
N GLY A 147 -21.49 3.72 6.42
CA GLY A 147 -22.60 2.94 5.93
C GLY A 147 -22.10 1.66 5.29
N HIS A 148 -23.00 0.71 5.10
CA HIS A 148 -22.67 -0.58 4.51
C HIS A 148 -22.49 -0.45 2.98
N LYS A 149 -21.39 0.17 2.55
CA LYS A 149 -21.05 0.41 1.15
C LYS A 149 -19.55 0.29 0.92
N ILE A 150 -19.20 0.05 -0.34
CA ILE A 150 -17.86 0.23 -0.89
C ILE A 150 -17.90 1.26 -2.01
N PHE A 151 -16.76 1.92 -2.25
CA PHE A 151 -16.59 2.90 -3.32
C PHE A 151 -15.15 2.92 -3.81
N THR A 152 -14.94 3.42 -5.03
CA THR A 152 -13.60 3.67 -5.56
C THR A 152 -13.09 5.02 -5.10
N ILE A 153 -11.78 5.11 -4.84
CA ILE A 153 -11.07 6.38 -4.66
C ILE A 153 -10.05 6.56 -5.79
N ASP A 154 -9.89 7.80 -6.23
CA ASP A 154 -8.78 8.26 -7.07
C ASP A 154 -8.55 9.74 -6.80
N TYR A 155 -7.53 10.07 -6.02
CA TYR A 155 -7.22 11.46 -5.68
C TYR A 155 -5.73 11.63 -5.40
N THR A 156 -5.26 12.86 -5.48
CA THR A 156 -3.89 13.23 -5.11
C THR A 156 -3.87 14.08 -3.85
N GLN A 157 -2.83 13.92 -3.03
CA GLN A 157 -2.57 14.79 -1.90
C GLN A 157 -1.07 14.96 -1.69
N THR A 158 -0.65 16.18 -1.36
CA THR A 158 0.73 16.48 -0.99
C THR A 158 0.89 16.41 0.52
N ILE A 159 1.95 15.74 0.96
CA ILE A 159 2.43 15.69 2.35
C ILE A 159 3.89 16.12 2.42
N GLU A 160 4.33 16.53 3.60
CA GLU A 160 5.73 16.90 3.84
C GLU A 160 6.46 15.74 4.52
N ILE A 161 7.65 15.42 4.01
CA ILE A 161 8.50 14.36 4.55
C ILE A 161 9.95 14.85 4.51
N ASP A 162 10.65 14.75 5.64
CA ASP A 162 12.08 15.02 5.69
C ASP A 162 12.87 13.80 5.18
N GLY A 163 13.95 14.04 4.43
CA GLY A 163 14.89 12.99 4.06
C GLY A 163 15.38 12.23 5.30
N GLY A 164 15.41 10.90 5.20
CA GLY A 164 15.76 10.01 6.31
C GLY A 164 14.68 9.86 7.39
N ALA A 165 13.44 10.33 7.15
CA ALA A 165 12.32 10.04 8.04
C ALA A 165 11.85 8.59 7.87
N THR A 166 11.41 7.98 8.97
CA THR A 166 10.69 6.70 8.92
C THR A 166 9.24 6.96 8.54
N ILE A 167 8.76 6.24 7.53
CA ILE A 167 7.37 6.18 7.13
C ILE A 167 6.78 4.87 7.64
N THR A 168 5.70 4.95 8.40
CA THR A 168 4.95 3.78 8.87
C THR A 168 3.63 3.70 8.11
N LEU A 169 3.44 2.58 7.41
CA LEU A 169 2.27 2.24 6.62
C LEU A 169 1.48 1.21 7.41
N HIS A 170 0.33 1.59 7.91
CA HIS A 170 -0.47 0.77 8.81
C HIS A 170 -1.89 0.55 8.26
N GLY A 171 -2.30 -0.71 8.20
CA GLY A 171 -3.69 -1.09 7.98
C GLY A 171 -4.24 -1.73 9.25
N ASP A 172 -5.45 -1.33 9.66
CA ASP A 172 -6.21 -1.96 10.75
C ASP A 172 -7.66 -2.24 10.30
N GLY A 173 -8.01 -3.52 10.16
CA GLY A 173 -9.35 -3.97 9.79
C GLY A 173 -10.32 -4.06 10.98
N GLN A 174 -9.85 -3.76 12.20
CA GLN A 174 -10.58 -3.60 13.46
C GLN A 174 -11.33 -4.83 14.01
N ASN A 175 -11.94 -5.65 13.17
CA ASN A 175 -12.82 -6.74 13.61
C ASN A 175 -12.71 -8.04 12.78
N GLY A 176 -11.76 -8.13 11.84
CA GLY A 176 -11.56 -9.31 11.00
C GLY A 176 -12.60 -9.51 9.91
N ARG A 177 -13.46 -8.51 9.68
CA ARG A 177 -14.47 -8.52 8.63
C ARG A 177 -14.38 -7.21 7.84
N MET A 178 -14.72 -7.31 6.57
CA MET A 178 -14.85 -6.15 5.71
C MET A 178 -16.08 -6.31 4.82
N ILE A 179 -16.57 -5.18 4.33
CA ILE A 179 -17.52 -5.19 3.21
C ILE A 179 -16.73 -5.63 1.98
N THR A 180 -17.11 -6.77 1.39
CA THR A 180 -16.39 -7.31 0.24
C THR A 180 -16.54 -6.39 -0.98
N ASN A 181 -15.71 -6.58 -2.00
CA ASN A 181 -15.91 -5.93 -3.30
C ASN A 181 -17.08 -6.54 -4.08
N PHE A 182 -18.25 -6.64 -3.45
CA PHE A 182 -19.45 -7.30 -3.98
C PHE A 182 -19.99 -6.64 -5.25
N LYS A 183 -19.73 -5.35 -5.45
CA LYS A 183 -20.09 -4.61 -6.67
C LYS A 183 -19.13 -4.86 -7.82
N LYS A 184 -18.07 -5.66 -7.61
CA LYS A 184 -17.00 -5.90 -8.59
C LYS A 184 -16.41 -4.59 -9.12
N LEU A 185 -16.21 -3.61 -8.24
CA LEU A 185 -15.60 -2.34 -8.62
C LEU A 185 -14.17 -2.59 -9.11
N VAL A 186 -13.82 -1.95 -10.21
CA VAL A 186 -12.49 -2.00 -10.83
C VAL A 186 -11.94 -0.58 -10.87
N VAL A 187 -10.69 -0.45 -10.45
CA VAL A 187 -9.95 0.82 -10.58
C VAL A 187 -9.07 0.72 -11.82
N PRO A 188 -9.24 1.60 -12.82
CA PRO A 188 -8.42 1.58 -14.03
C PRO A 188 -6.92 1.67 -13.73
N ASP A 189 -6.11 1.00 -14.56
CA ASP A 189 -4.65 1.04 -14.54
C ASP A 189 -4.00 0.62 -13.21
N VAL A 190 -4.75 -0.12 -12.37
CA VAL A 190 -4.29 -0.65 -11.10
C VAL A 190 -4.60 -2.13 -11.03
N ALA A 191 -3.58 -2.96 -10.75
CA ALA A 191 -3.78 -4.39 -10.61
C ALA A 191 -4.85 -4.68 -9.53
N PRO A 192 -5.78 -5.64 -9.77
CA PRO A 192 -5.77 -6.62 -10.86
C PRO A 192 -6.64 -6.24 -12.07
N ALA A 193 -6.87 -4.95 -12.38
CA ALA A 193 -7.61 -4.52 -13.55
C ALA A 193 -7.18 -5.28 -14.83
N PRO A 194 -8.13 -5.70 -15.69
CA PRO A 194 -9.55 -5.36 -15.69
C PRO A 194 -10.42 -6.18 -14.71
N LYS A 195 -9.83 -7.07 -13.90
CA LYS A 195 -10.57 -7.85 -12.90
C LYS A 195 -10.75 -7.06 -11.60
N PRO A 196 -11.83 -7.30 -10.84
CA PRO A 196 -11.97 -6.72 -9.51
C PRO A 196 -10.99 -7.38 -8.53
N PHE A 197 -10.47 -6.59 -7.60
CA PHE A 197 -9.75 -7.15 -6.45
C PHE A 197 -10.73 -7.83 -5.48
N ASN A 198 -10.37 -9.01 -4.97
CA ASN A 198 -11.16 -9.73 -3.98
C ASN A 198 -10.83 -9.23 -2.57
N GLY A 199 -11.48 -8.14 -2.18
CA GLY A 199 -11.25 -7.46 -0.92
C GLY A 199 -11.23 -5.94 -1.11
N GLN A 200 -10.50 -5.25 -0.25
CA GLN A 200 -10.30 -3.81 -0.34
C GLN A 200 -8.82 -3.48 -0.45
N PHE A 201 -8.51 -2.38 -1.12
CA PHE A 201 -7.13 -1.95 -1.27
C PHE A 201 -7.00 -0.45 -1.52
N ILE A 202 -5.81 0.08 -1.24
CA ILE A 202 -5.34 1.39 -1.71
C ILE A 202 -3.95 1.20 -2.29
N GLN A 203 -3.75 1.55 -3.57
CA GLN A 203 -2.45 1.77 -4.16
C GLN A 203 -2.01 3.22 -3.97
N VAL A 204 -0.76 3.38 -3.54
CA VAL A 204 -0.07 4.66 -3.35
C VAL A 204 0.98 4.79 -4.44
N ASP A 205 0.89 5.83 -5.25
CA ASP A 205 1.91 6.16 -6.25
C ASP A 205 2.46 7.55 -5.97
N VAL A 206 3.78 7.70 -6.00
CA VAL A 206 4.40 9.03 -5.99
C VAL A 206 4.23 9.66 -7.37
N VAL A 207 3.62 10.83 -7.41
CA VAL A 207 3.41 11.64 -8.63
C VAL A 207 4.53 12.66 -8.79
N GLU A 208 4.91 13.31 -7.70
CA GLU A 208 5.87 14.41 -7.72
C GLU A 208 6.63 14.49 -6.38
N VAL A 209 7.90 14.88 -6.44
CA VAL A 209 8.71 15.23 -5.27
C VAL A 209 9.45 16.54 -5.54
N LYS A 210 9.33 17.51 -4.63
CA LYS A 210 10.01 18.81 -4.67
C LYS A 210 10.90 19.01 -3.46
#